data_AF-A0A482VCV3-F1
#
_entry.id   AF-A0A482VCV3-F1
#
_cell.length_a   1.000
_cell.length_b   1.000
_cell.length_c   1.000
_cell.angle_alpha   90.00
_cell.angle_beta   90.00
_cell.angle_gamma   90.00
#
_symmetry.space_group_name_H-M   'P 1'
#
loop_
_entity.id
_entity.type
_entity.pdbx_description
1 polymer ?
#
loop_
_entity_poly.entity_id
_entity_poly.type
_entity_poly.pdbx_seq_one_letter_code
_entity_poly.pdbx_strand_id
1 'polypeptide(L)'
;EYQYDVEKWLNSVDADLSQFNTLAAHLTWKLSTFPDEKTSQQARQLGKVRNRWKNKVCESTIRHDWTTPEQRRKIYLMCRGPKFTDQAVLEYLEVLGKLAQEYNSEVCLIGAPTCINRTAPNFPKTGDCLYGEPDLERIMKRTDLAPDQLKWIWLNWHNAVGPKLKDLFRLAIDYQNEAAKNNGYDNIGEVWREELETPHLEKFVFGLYEEVEPLYVMLHAVVRHKLFRKYGPSEIDPKGPIPTHLLGNMWGQDWASLMDLFEISQKNINLDEKLQTKNLTVKDLDGTTTAFHESIGDAIMHGVMTPQHLHRLSLLSDDQLSDNNTELFLLFQQALSKIPEIPFSLIVDKYRWDIFKGAIPYEEWNDYFWYLNKKYRGIVPPENRNSRYFDAGAKFHIPDNTPYIRYFLSSIIQMQIFKSICELSLYGKTSEGGYEENNLPLHKCDIYGSKNGGKKLLAMMEKGSSVRWPEALSLISGTPYISTKPFLEYYKPIYRWLKQYVELNNVYVG
;
A
#
# COMPACT_ATOMS: atom_id res chain seq x y z
N GLU A 1 4.99 0.44 -53.54
CA GLU A 1 5.20 0.48 -52.07
C GLU A 1 4.05 -0.28 -51.43
N TYR A 2 4.30 -1.41 -50.78
CA TYR A 2 3.28 -2.06 -49.96
C TYR A 2 3.15 -1.24 -48.68
N GLN A 3 2.11 -0.41 -48.57
CA GLN A 3 1.77 0.26 -47.32
C GLN A 3 1.45 -0.83 -46.30
N TYR A 4 2.28 -0.93 -45.25
CA TYR A 4 2.07 -1.90 -44.18
C TYR A 4 0.80 -1.49 -43.41
N ASP A 5 -0.14 -2.43 -43.22
CA ASP A 5 -1.37 -2.17 -42.47
C ASP A 5 -1.05 -2.13 -40.97
N VAL A 6 -0.95 -0.91 -40.43
CA VAL A 6 -0.64 -0.64 -39.02
C VAL A 6 -1.68 -1.25 -38.08
N GLU A 7 -2.96 -1.24 -38.45
CA GLU A 7 -4.03 -1.82 -37.63
C GLU A 7 -3.94 -3.34 -37.60
N LYS A 8 -3.70 -3.97 -38.75
CA LYS A 8 -3.48 -5.42 -38.80
C LYS A 8 -2.25 -5.85 -37.98
N TRP A 9 -1.20 -5.05 -37.99
CA TRP A 9 0.00 -5.29 -37.18
C TRP A 9 -0.27 -5.14 -35.68
N LEU A 10 -0.94 -4.05 -35.25
CA LEU A 10 -1.31 -3.84 -33.85
C LEU A 10 -2.19 -4.98 -33.32
N ASN A 11 -3.16 -5.44 -34.11
CA ASN A 11 -4.00 -6.58 -33.74
C ASN A 11 -3.19 -7.87 -33.54
N SER A 12 -2.12 -8.09 -34.31
CA SER A 12 -1.25 -9.26 -34.09
C SER A 12 -0.42 -9.11 -32.81
N VAL A 13 0.09 -7.90 -32.54
CA VAL A 13 0.82 -7.61 -31.31
C VAL A 13 -0.08 -7.80 -30.08
N ASP A 14 -1.33 -7.34 -30.14
CA ASP A 14 -2.31 -7.52 -29.06
C ASP A 14 -2.64 -9.01 -28.83
N ALA A 15 -2.79 -9.79 -29.90
CA ALA A 15 -3.02 -11.24 -29.80
C ALA A 15 -1.84 -11.96 -29.14
N ASP A 16 -0.60 -11.66 -29.56
CA ASP A 16 0.61 -12.22 -28.94
C ASP A 16 0.71 -11.82 -27.47
N LEU A 17 0.49 -10.53 -27.15
CA LEU A 17 0.56 -10.02 -25.78
C LEU A 17 -0.45 -10.71 -24.87
N SER A 18 -1.68 -10.93 -25.36
CA SER A 18 -2.73 -11.65 -24.64
C SER A 18 -2.28 -13.07 -24.27
N GLN A 19 -1.70 -13.81 -25.22
CA GLN A 19 -1.16 -15.15 -24.95
C GLN A 19 -0.03 -15.13 -23.92
N PHE A 20 0.93 -14.21 -24.04
CA PHE A 20 2.01 -14.06 -23.07
C PHE A 20 1.47 -13.76 -21.67
N ASN A 21 0.47 -12.88 -21.56
CA ASN A 21 -0.14 -12.51 -20.29
C ASN A 21 -0.90 -13.68 -19.66
N THR A 22 -1.68 -14.45 -20.44
CA THR A 22 -2.38 -15.64 -19.95
C THR A 22 -1.41 -16.69 -19.40
N LEU A 23 -0.35 -17.00 -20.16
CA LEU A 23 0.65 -17.98 -19.73
C LEU A 23 1.42 -17.50 -18.49
N ALA A 24 1.81 -16.23 -18.46
CA ALA A 24 2.50 -15.64 -17.31
C ALA A 24 1.62 -15.67 -16.06
N ALA A 25 0.35 -15.26 -16.17
CA ALA A 25 -0.60 -15.29 -15.05
C ALA A 25 -0.78 -16.71 -14.49
N HIS A 26 -0.90 -17.72 -15.36
CA HIS A 26 -1.02 -19.12 -14.94
C HIS A 26 0.23 -19.61 -14.19
N LEU A 27 1.43 -19.32 -14.71
CA LEU A 27 2.68 -19.72 -14.08
C LEU A 27 2.90 -18.99 -12.75
N THR A 28 2.64 -17.69 -12.69
CA THR A 28 2.74 -16.91 -11.45
C THR A 28 1.77 -17.44 -10.40
N TRP A 29 0.50 -17.66 -10.74
CA TRP A 29 -0.48 -18.26 -9.83
C TRP A 29 -0.01 -19.60 -9.26
N LYS A 30 0.52 -20.47 -10.13
CA LYS A 30 1.06 -21.77 -9.72
C LYS A 30 2.25 -21.60 -8.77
N LEU A 31 3.17 -20.69 -9.04
CA LEU A 31 4.31 -20.41 -8.15
C LEU A 31 3.87 -19.81 -6.81
N SER A 32 2.82 -19.00 -6.78
CA SER A 32 2.27 -18.42 -5.56
C SER A 32 1.55 -19.43 -4.68
N THR A 33 1.07 -20.54 -5.24
CA THR A 33 0.30 -21.57 -4.52
C THR A 33 1.10 -22.84 -4.24
N PHE A 34 1.91 -23.28 -5.21
CA PHE A 34 2.73 -24.49 -5.17
C PHE A 34 4.09 -24.21 -5.85
N PRO A 35 5.02 -23.51 -5.18
CA PRO A 35 6.32 -23.19 -5.76
C PRO A 35 7.11 -24.46 -6.06
N ASP A 36 7.61 -24.58 -7.29
CA ASP A 36 8.46 -25.69 -7.73
C ASP A 36 9.49 -25.24 -8.77
N GLU A 37 10.63 -25.93 -8.83
CA GLU A 37 11.75 -25.55 -9.70
C GLU A 37 11.41 -25.68 -11.18
N LYS A 38 10.58 -26.65 -11.57
CA LYS A 38 10.17 -26.84 -12.97
C LYS A 38 9.31 -25.67 -13.44
N THR A 39 8.33 -25.25 -12.64
CA THR A 39 7.49 -24.09 -12.94
C THR A 39 8.32 -22.81 -12.93
N SER A 40 9.29 -22.69 -12.02
CA SER A 40 10.22 -21.55 -11.97
C SER A 40 11.05 -21.45 -13.25
N GLN A 41 11.57 -22.58 -13.75
CA GLN A 41 12.28 -22.62 -15.04
C GLN A 41 11.37 -22.24 -16.21
N GLN A 42 10.13 -22.73 -16.26
CA GLN A 42 9.17 -22.37 -17.29
C GLN A 42 8.87 -20.86 -17.29
N ALA A 43 8.67 -20.26 -16.11
CA ALA A 43 8.46 -18.82 -15.96
C ALA A 43 9.66 -18.00 -16.45
N ARG A 44 10.89 -18.41 -16.10
CA ARG A 44 12.13 -17.76 -16.58
C ARG A 44 12.26 -17.84 -18.10
N GLN A 45 12.00 -19.01 -18.70
CA GLN A 45 12.04 -19.16 -20.17
C GLN A 45 10.96 -18.34 -20.87
N LEU A 46 9.74 -18.32 -20.34
CA LEU A 46 8.68 -17.46 -20.86
C LEU A 46 9.09 -15.97 -20.79
N GLY A 47 9.67 -15.54 -19.68
CA GLY A 47 10.18 -14.19 -19.50
C GLY A 47 11.22 -13.79 -20.55
N LYS A 48 12.17 -14.69 -20.86
CA LYS A 48 13.15 -14.49 -21.93
C LYS A 48 12.49 -14.36 -23.31
N VAL A 49 11.62 -15.30 -23.67
CA VAL A 49 10.93 -15.29 -24.98
C VAL A 49 10.09 -14.02 -25.14
N ARG A 50 9.32 -13.66 -24.10
CA ARG A 50 8.52 -12.43 -24.06
C ARG A 50 9.38 -11.18 -24.17
N ASN A 51 10.51 -11.11 -23.46
CA ASN A 51 11.44 -9.98 -23.55
C ASN A 51 11.99 -9.80 -24.96
N ARG A 52 12.44 -10.90 -25.59
CA ARG A 52 12.94 -10.86 -26.97
C ARG A 52 11.86 -10.42 -27.96
N TRP A 53 10.63 -10.91 -27.80
CA TRP A 53 9.48 -10.48 -28.60
C TRP A 53 9.18 -8.98 -28.40
N LYS A 54 9.12 -8.51 -27.15
CA LYS A 54 8.90 -7.09 -26.82
C LYS A 54 9.93 -6.20 -27.51
N ASN A 55 11.22 -6.54 -27.39
CA ASN A 55 12.30 -5.76 -28.00
C ASN A 55 12.15 -5.67 -29.52
N LYS A 56 11.82 -6.78 -30.19
CA LYS A 56 11.56 -6.79 -31.64
C LYS A 56 10.36 -5.93 -32.04
N VAL A 57 9.27 -6.01 -31.28
CA VAL A 57 8.08 -5.16 -31.50
C VAL A 57 8.46 -3.68 -31.40
N CYS A 58 9.23 -3.32 -30.37
CA CYS A 58 9.63 -1.93 -30.11
C CYS A 58 10.70 -1.37 -31.05
N GLU A 59 11.48 -2.23 -31.71
CA GLU A 59 12.48 -1.86 -32.72
C GLU A 59 11.92 -1.85 -34.16
N SER A 60 10.69 -2.34 -34.36
CA SER A 60 10.05 -2.44 -35.68
C SER A 60 9.95 -1.08 -36.39
N THR A 61 10.26 -1.02 -37.69
CA THR A 61 10.15 0.23 -38.48
C THR A 61 8.72 0.70 -38.69
N ILE A 62 7.74 -0.22 -38.62
CA ILE A 62 6.29 0.05 -38.72
C ILE A 62 5.84 1.02 -37.62
N ARG A 63 6.63 1.14 -36.55
CA ARG A 63 6.44 2.09 -35.46
C ARG A 63 6.51 3.57 -35.90
N HIS A 64 7.06 3.85 -37.08
CA HIS A 64 7.27 5.22 -37.54
C HIS A 64 6.12 5.76 -38.41
N ASP A 65 5.13 4.92 -38.73
CA ASP A 65 4.01 5.24 -39.63
C ASP A 65 2.69 5.62 -38.89
N TRP A 66 2.77 6.06 -37.63
CA TRP A 66 1.59 6.23 -36.76
C TRP A 66 0.82 7.52 -36.98
N THR A 67 -0.50 7.41 -37.10
CA THR A 67 -1.37 8.55 -37.41
C THR A 67 -2.25 8.96 -36.22
N THR A 68 -2.76 8.02 -35.41
CA THR A 68 -3.74 8.34 -34.34
C THR A 68 -3.14 8.46 -32.93
N PRO A 69 -3.76 9.25 -32.01
CA PRO A 69 -3.34 9.32 -30.61
C PRO A 69 -3.40 7.98 -29.86
N GLU A 70 -4.39 7.14 -30.16
CA GLU A 70 -4.57 5.83 -29.54
C GLU A 70 -3.42 4.88 -29.89
N GLN A 71 -3.05 4.82 -31.18
CA GLN A 71 -1.91 4.02 -31.66
C GLN A 71 -0.61 4.43 -30.95
N ARG A 72 -0.37 5.75 -30.85
CA ARG A 72 0.80 6.29 -30.11
C ARG A 72 0.79 5.89 -28.64
N ARG A 73 -0.38 5.89 -27.98
CA ARG A 73 -0.48 5.50 -26.57
C ARG A 73 -0.25 4.00 -26.37
N LYS A 74 -0.82 3.13 -27.20
CA LYS A 74 -0.58 1.68 -27.13
C LYS A 74 0.91 1.36 -27.18
N ILE A 75 1.63 1.96 -28.14
CA ILE A 75 3.06 1.69 -28.28
C ILE A 75 3.89 2.36 -27.18
N TYR A 76 3.53 3.57 -26.76
CA TYR A 76 4.14 4.18 -25.58
C TYR A 76 4.08 3.26 -24.36
N LEU A 77 2.89 2.71 -24.06
CA LEU A 77 2.71 1.77 -22.94
C LEU A 77 3.47 0.46 -23.13
N MET A 78 3.57 -0.04 -24.36
CA MET A 78 4.25 -1.30 -24.69
C MET A 78 5.78 -1.18 -24.64
N CYS A 79 6.33 -0.03 -25.05
CA CYS A 79 7.75 0.16 -25.30
C CYS A 79 8.48 1.02 -24.26
N ARG A 80 7.77 1.60 -23.30
CA ARG A 80 8.37 2.20 -22.10
C ARG A 80 8.99 1.14 -21.16
N GLY A 81 9.89 1.59 -20.31
CA GLY A 81 10.51 0.80 -19.25
C GLY A 81 11.76 0.02 -19.65
N PRO A 82 12.27 -0.90 -18.80
CA PRO A 82 13.58 -1.51 -19.00
C PRO A 82 13.63 -2.41 -20.24
N LYS A 83 14.76 -2.34 -20.94
CA LYS A 83 15.13 -3.18 -22.08
C LYS A 83 16.27 -4.13 -21.69
N PHE A 84 15.91 -5.37 -21.35
CA PHE A 84 16.88 -6.38 -20.95
C PHE A 84 17.51 -7.08 -22.16
N THR A 85 18.76 -7.51 -21.99
CA THR A 85 19.35 -8.55 -22.85
C THR A 85 18.78 -9.93 -22.48
N ASP A 86 18.94 -10.90 -23.37
CA ASP A 86 18.49 -12.27 -23.15
C ASP A 86 19.14 -12.95 -21.94
N GLN A 87 20.39 -12.60 -21.63
CA GLN A 87 21.09 -13.13 -20.46
C GLN A 87 20.65 -12.40 -19.20
N ALA A 88 20.65 -11.07 -19.22
CA ALA A 88 20.28 -10.25 -18.06
C ALA A 88 18.85 -10.53 -17.58
N VAL A 89 17.88 -10.78 -18.48
CA VAL A 89 16.50 -11.11 -18.07
C VAL A 89 16.42 -12.46 -17.34
N LEU A 90 17.22 -13.46 -17.73
CA LEU A 90 17.24 -14.75 -17.03
C LEU A 90 17.82 -14.61 -15.63
N GLU A 91 18.95 -13.92 -15.52
CA GLU A 91 19.64 -13.69 -14.25
C GLU A 91 18.79 -12.84 -13.30
N TYR A 92 18.17 -11.78 -13.81
CA TYR A 92 17.24 -10.94 -13.06
C TYR A 92 16.04 -11.76 -12.53
N LEU A 93 15.40 -12.58 -13.35
CA LEU A 93 14.27 -13.40 -12.92
C LEU A 93 14.69 -14.50 -11.92
N GLU A 94 15.92 -15.00 -12.00
CA GLU A 94 16.47 -15.90 -10.98
C GLU A 94 16.65 -15.17 -9.64
N VAL A 95 17.22 -13.96 -9.66
CA VAL A 95 17.38 -13.13 -8.45
C VAL A 95 16.02 -12.80 -7.82
N LEU A 96 15.01 -12.42 -8.60
CA LEU A 96 13.65 -12.19 -8.09
C LEU A 96 13.05 -13.45 -7.46
N GLY A 97 13.24 -14.62 -8.09
CA GLY A 97 12.79 -15.89 -7.53
C GLY A 97 13.40 -16.17 -6.15
N LYS A 98 14.71 -15.90 -5.99
CA LYS A 98 15.42 -16.05 -4.70
C LYS A 98 14.92 -15.05 -3.66
N LEU A 99 14.71 -13.79 -4.04
CA LEU A 99 14.14 -12.77 -3.15
C LEU A 99 12.77 -13.19 -2.62
N ALA A 100 11.88 -13.64 -3.51
CA ALA A 100 10.55 -14.11 -3.14
C ALA A 100 10.62 -15.38 -2.27
N GLN A 101 11.50 -16.33 -2.59
CA GLN A 101 11.67 -17.54 -1.81
C GLN A 101 12.14 -17.26 -0.37
N GLU A 102 13.17 -16.42 -0.22
CA GLU A 102 13.73 -16.10 1.11
C GLU A 102 12.73 -15.32 1.97
N TYR A 103 11.91 -14.44 1.39
CA TYR A 103 10.87 -13.73 2.14
C TYR A 103 9.72 -14.64 2.58
N ASN A 104 9.29 -15.56 1.70
CA ASN A 104 8.13 -16.43 1.95
C ASN A 104 8.49 -17.70 2.76
N SER A 105 9.75 -17.87 3.14
CA SER A 105 10.19 -19.01 3.96
C SER A 105 9.82 -18.81 5.43
N GLU A 106 9.59 -19.92 6.14
CA GLU A 106 9.39 -19.89 7.59
C GLU A 106 10.64 -19.40 8.33
N VAL A 107 10.42 -18.63 9.39
CA VAL A 107 11.47 -18.14 10.29
C VAL A 107 11.30 -18.81 11.65
N CYS A 108 12.29 -19.62 12.03
CA CYS A 108 12.33 -20.26 13.34
C CYS A 108 12.86 -19.30 14.40
N LEU A 109 12.07 -19.11 15.45
CA LEU A 109 12.35 -18.17 16.52
C LEU A 109 13.52 -18.64 17.39
N ILE A 110 14.51 -17.78 17.60
CA ILE A 110 15.70 -18.06 18.38
C ILE A 110 15.80 -17.14 19.60
N GLY A 111 16.50 -17.61 20.63
CA GLY A 111 16.58 -16.94 21.93
C GLY A 111 15.22 -16.88 22.63
N ALA A 112 15.14 -16.08 23.71
CA ALA A 112 13.91 -15.86 24.45
C ALA A 112 13.84 -14.40 24.94
N PRO A 113 12.63 -13.83 25.11
CA PRO A 113 12.49 -12.51 25.71
C PRO A 113 12.99 -12.52 27.16
N THR A 114 13.55 -11.40 27.60
CA THR A 114 14.20 -11.26 28.92
C THR A 114 13.23 -11.43 30.08
N CYS A 115 11.96 -11.06 29.92
CA CYS A 115 10.91 -11.21 30.93
C CYS A 115 9.79 -12.09 30.38
N ILE A 116 9.93 -13.42 30.49
CA ILE A 116 8.83 -14.33 30.18
C ILE A 116 7.82 -14.27 31.35
N ASN A 117 6.97 -13.24 31.39
CA ASN A 117 5.72 -13.40 32.12
C ASN A 117 4.85 -14.33 31.26
N ARG A 118 4.82 -15.62 31.63
CA ARG A 118 4.12 -16.72 30.92
C ARG A 118 2.58 -16.58 30.93
N THR A 119 2.04 -15.37 30.96
CA THR A 119 0.62 -15.09 31.14
C THR A 119 -0.12 -14.95 29.82
N ALA A 120 0.57 -14.59 28.72
CA ALA A 120 -0.06 -14.49 27.41
C ALA A 120 -0.32 -15.90 26.83
N PRO A 121 -1.59 -16.34 26.71
CA PRO A 121 -1.90 -17.66 26.18
C PRO A 121 -1.41 -17.79 24.73
N ASN A 122 -0.95 -18.98 24.35
CA ASN A 122 -0.50 -19.28 22.99
C ASN A 122 0.58 -18.32 22.45
N PHE A 123 1.46 -17.81 23.31
CA PHE A 123 2.64 -17.05 22.85
C PHE A 123 3.67 -18.01 22.24
N PRO A 124 4.28 -17.68 21.08
CA PRO A 124 5.31 -18.50 20.45
C PRO A 124 6.51 -18.75 21.37
N LYS A 125 7.14 -19.91 21.19
CA LYS A 125 8.31 -20.36 21.93
C LYS A 125 9.54 -20.39 21.03
N THR A 126 10.72 -20.40 21.65
CA THR A 126 11.97 -20.70 20.95
C THR A 126 11.85 -22.03 20.23
N GLY A 127 12.20 -22.05 18.94
CA GLY A 127 12.09 -23.21 18.06
C GLY A 127 10.81 -23.28 17.23
N ASP A 128 9.78 -22.48 17.55
CA ASP A 128 8.59 -22.36 16.70
C ASP A 128 8.97 -21.65 15.40
N CYS A 129 8.51 -22.17 14.25
CA CYS A 129 8.76 -21.58 12.93
C CYS A 129 7.46 -20.95 12.40
N LEU A 130 7.55 -19.69 11.96
CA LEU A 130 6.41 -18.85 11.59
C LEU A 130 6.66 -18.15 10.25
N TYR A 131 5.58 -17.91 9.51
CA TYR A 131 5.63 -17.09 8.30
C TYR A 131 5.52 -15.59 8.62
N GLY A 132 6.07 -14.72 7.77
CA GLY A 132 5.92 -13.26 7.89
C GLY A 132 4.45 -12.84 7.93
N GLU A 133 3.73 -13.16 6.85
CA GLU A 133 2.29 -12.97 6.72
C GLU A 133 1.65 -14.36 6.50
N PRO A 134 0.60 -14.75 7.26
CA PRO A 134 -0.12 -13.95 8.24
C PRO A 134 0.36 -14.10 9.71
N ASP A 135 1.27 -15.02 10.02
CA ASP A 135 1.53 -15.42 11.42
C ASP A 135 2.13 -14.30 12.27
N LEU A 136 3.26 -13.73 11.85
CA LEU A 136 3.94 -12.69 12.60
C LEU A 136 3.12 -11.39 12.60
N GLU A 137 2.44 -11.06 11.50
CA GLU A 137 1.52 -9.93 11.45
C GLU A 137 0.41 -10.06 12.51
N ARG A 138 -0.21 -11.24 12.64
CA ARG A 138 -1.24 -11.52 13.65
C ARG A 138 -0.68 -11.42 15.07
N ILE A 139 0.55 -11.88 15.31
CA ILE A 139 1.19 -11.78 16.63
C ILE A 139 1.46 -10.32 17.00
N MET A 140 1.95 -9.51 16.07
CA MET A 140 2.25 -8.09 16.32
C MET A 140 1.00 -7.26 16.63
N LYS A 141 -0.20 -7.71 16.21
CA LYS A 141 -1.49 -7.06 16.54
C LYS A 141 -1.97 -7.31 17.97
N ARG A 142 -1.36 -8.24 18.71
CA ARG A 142 -1.80 -8.61 20.05
C ARG A 142 -1.53 -7.51 21.08
N THR A 143 -2.58 -7.10 21.80
CA THR A 143 -2.50 -6.04 22.83
C THR A 143 -2.14 -6.55 24.22
N ASP A 144 -2.15 -7.87 24.43
CA ASP A 144 -1.81 -8.59 25.67
C ASP A 144 -0.32 -8.87 25.84
N LEU A 145 0.49 -8.63 24.80
CA LEU A 145 1.93 -8.86 24.82
C LEU A 145 2.70 -7.68 25.43
N ALA A 146 3.76 -8.01 26.16
CA ALA A 146 4.70 -7.05 26.73
C ALA A 146 5.65 -6.48 25.67
N PRO A 147 6.22 -5.27 25.88
CA PRO A 147 7.18 -4.65 24.97
C PRO A 147 8.35 -5.56 24.57
N ASP A 148 8.94 -6.29 25.51
CA ASP A 148 10.07 -7.18 25.26
C ASP A 148 9.70 -8.40 24.39
N GLN A 149 8.48 -8.92 24.53
CA GLN A 149 7.95 -9.97 23.67
C GLN A 149 7.76 -9.47 22.24
N LEU A 150 7.14 -8.30 22.05
CA LEU A 150 6.96 -7.68 20.73
C LEU A 150 8.31 -7.36 20.09
N LYS A 151 9.27 -6.85 20.88
CA LYS A 151 10.64 -6.58 20.43
C LYS A 151 11.32 -7.86 19.98
N TRP A 152 11.20 -8.94 20.74
CA TRP A 152 11.79 -10.23 20.39
C TRP A 152 11.23 -10.80 19.09
N ILE A 153 9.91 -10.72 18.88
CA ILE A 153 9.26 -11.12 17.61
C ILE A 153 9.77 -10.28 16.44
N TRP A 154 9.80 -8.95 16.61
CA TRP A 154 10.29 -8.03 15.59
C TRP A 154 11.74 -8.33 15.18
N LEU A 155 12.60 -8.58 16.17
CA LEU A 155 14.01 -8.88 15.94
C LEU A 155 14.23 -10.19 15.22
N ASN A 156 13.48 -11.24 15.56
CA ASN A 156 13.61 -12.53 14.89
C ASN A 156 13.29 -12.42 13.40
N TRP A 157 12.21 -11.71 13.05
CA TRP A 157 11.84 -11.47 11.65
C TRP A 157 12.92 -10.68 10.91
N HIS A 158 13.26 -9.49 11.40
CA HIS A 158 14.20 -8.59 10.74
C HIS A 158 15.62 -9.17 10.62
N ASN A 159 16.08 -9.91 11.63
CA ASN A 159 17.42 -10.51 11.62
C ASN A 159 17.51 -11.75 10.71
N ALA A 160 16.42 -12.53 10.58
CA ALA A 160 16.42 -13.72 9.75
C ALA A 160 16.25 -13.40 8.25
N VAL A 161 15.46 -12.38 7.93
CA VAL A 161 15.06 -12.07 6.55
C VAL A 161 15.97 -11.02 5.92
N GLY A 162 16.05 -9.84 6.54
CA GLY A 162 16.71 -8.66 5.96
C GLY A 162 18.12 -8.93 5.43
N PRO A 163 19.08 -9.38 6.25
CA PRO A 163 20.47 -9.59 5.83
C PRO A 163 20.64 -10.49 4.60
N LYS A 164 19.82 -11.55 4.46
CA LYS A 164 19.90 -12.48 3.33
C LYS A 164 19.48 -11.84 2.00
N LEU A 165 18.55 -10.89 2.07
CA LEU A 165 18.00 -10.23 0.89
C LEU A 165 18.87 -9.09 0.38
N LYS A 166 19.80 -8.56 1.19
CA LYS A 166 20.53 -7.32 0.89
C LYS A 166 21.31 -7.39 -0.43
N ASP A 167 22.10 -8.45 -0.62
CA ASP A 167 22.89 -8.64 -1.84
C ASP A 167 22.05 -9.00 -3.06
N LEU A 168 21.01 -9.82 -2.87
CA LEU A 168 20.06 -10.16 -3.93
C LEU A 168 19.33 -8.90 -4.42
N PHE A 169 18.93 -8.01 -3.49
CA PHE A 169 18.27 -6.75 -3.83
C PHE A 169 19.21 -5.82 -4.61
N ARG A 170 20.48 -5.73 -4.21
CA ARG A 170 21.50 -4.99 -4.97
C ARG A 170 21.63 -5.53 -6.40
N LEU A 171 21.77 -6.85 -6.57
CA LEU A 171 21.87 -7.46 -7.90
C LEU A 171 20.63 -7.19 -8.75
N ALA A 172 19.42 -7.25 -8.16
CA ALA A 172 18.19 -6.92 -8.87
C ALA A 172 18.21 -5.47 -9.39
N ILE A 173 18.66 -4.52 -8.57
CA ILE A 173 18.81 -3.11 -8.96
C ILE A 173 19.83 -2.96 -10.08
N ASP A 174 20.98 -3.63 -9.99
CA ASP A 174 22.04 -3.54 -10.99
C ASP A 174 21.52 -3.97 -12.38
N TYR A 175 20.85 -5.12 -12.48
CA TYR A 175 20.24 -5.58 -13.73
C TYR A 175 19.15 -4.63 -14.25
N GLN A 176 18.30 -4.12 -13.35
CA GLN A 176 17.23 -3.20 -13.74
C GLN A 176 17.77 -1.85 -14.23
N ASN A 177 18.81 -1.32 -13.57
CA ASN A 177 19.44 -0.06 -13.96
C ASN A 177 20.17 -0.18 -15.30
N GLU A 178 20.86 -1.30 -15.56
CA GLU A 178 21.44 -1.57 -16.87
C GLU A 178 20.35 -1.63 -17.95
N ALA A 179 19.26 -2.36 -17.69
CA ALA A 179 18.16 -2.47 -18.63
C ALA A 179 17.41 -1.13 -18.84
N ALA A 180 17.32 -0.29 -17.82
CA ALA A 180 16.76 1.06 -17.94
C ALA A 180 17.63 1.94 -18.86
N LYS A 181 18.95 1.92 -18.68
CA LYS A 181 19.92 2.63 -19.55
C LYS A 181 19.86 2.17 -20.99
N ASN A 182 19.65 0.88 -21.23
CA ASN A 182 19.48 0.33 -22.57
C ASN A 182 18.22 0.86 -23.30
N ASN A 183 17.28 1.49 -22.59
CA ASN A 183 16.12 2.16 -23.16
C ASN A 183 16.13 3.69 -22.97
N GLY A 184 17.28 4.28 -22.63
CA GLY A 184 17.47 5.73 -22.55
C GLY A 184 17.07 6.38 -21.23
N TYR A 185 16.76 5.60 -20.18
CA TYR A 185 16.52 6.12 -18.83
C TYR A 185 17.82 6.18 -18.01
N ASP A 186 17.87 7.03 -16.99
CA ASP A 186 19.02 7.12 -16.09
C ASP A 186 19.12 5.91 -15.15
N ASN A 187 17.97 5.43 -14.66
CA ASN A 187 17.83 4.35 -13.68
C ASN A 187 16.40 3.78 -13.66
N ILE A 188 16.21 2.64 -13.00
CA ILE A 188 14.89 2.00 -12.88
C ILE A 188 13.87 2.87 -12.13
N GLY A 189 14.32 3.73 -11.21
CA GLY A 189 13.44 4.66 -10.53
C GLY A 189 12.76 5.65 -11.47
N GLU A 190 13.42 6.06 -12.56
CA GLU A 190 12.81 6.92 -13.57
C GLU A 190 11.67 6.21 -14.29
N VAL A 191 11.88 4.94 -14.70
CA VAL A 191 10.83 4.10 -15.29
C VAL A 191 9.61 4.03 -14.37
N TRP A 192 9.82 3.75 -13.09
CA TRP A 192 8.73 3.61 -12.12
C TRP A 192 7.92 4.90 -11.95
N ARG A 193 8.59 6.05 -11.96
CA ARG A 193 7.90 7.34 -11.87
C ARG A 193 7.18 7.70 -13.18
N GLU A 194 7.74 7.30 -14.32
CA GLU A 194 7.11 7.47 -15.63
C GLU A 194 5.78 6.69 -15.72
N GLU A 195 5.67 5.52 -15.10
CA GLU A 195 4.44 4.72 -15.10
C GLU A 195 3.21 5.50 -14.61
N LEU A 196 3.42 6.43 -13.67
CA LEU A 196 2.40 7.28 -13.07
C LEU A 196 2.08 8.53 -13.90
N GLU A 197 2.78 8.74 -15.02
CA GLU A 197 2.57 9.85 -15.97
C GLU A 197 2.40 11.22 -15.28
N THR A 198 3.12 11.44 -14.18
CA THR A 198 3.01 12.63 -13.35
C THR A 198 4.33 13.39 -13.37
N PRO A 199 4.36 14.58 -13.98
CA PRO A 199 5.57 15.40 -14.01
C PRO A 199 6.06 15.73 -12.61
N HIS A 200 7.37 15.66 -12.40
CA HIS A 200 8.01 15.97 -11.11
C HIS A 200 7.38 15.22 -9.93
N LEU A 201 7.04 13.93 -10.13
CA LEU A 201 6.30 13.12 -9.17
C LEU A 201 6.82 13.24 -7.72
N GLU A 202 8.13 13.17 -7.51
CA GLU A 202 8.71 13.26 -6.16
C GLU A 202 8.29 14.57 -5.47
N LYS A 203 8.51 15.72 -6.09
CA LYS A 203 8.08 17.02 -5.54
C LYS A 203 6.55 17.07 -5.33
N PHE A 204 5.79 16.50 -6.25
CA PHE A 204 4.34 16.47 -6.19
C PHE A 204 3.81 15.68 -4.98
N VAL A 205 4.31 14.46 -4.75
CA VAL A 205 3.85 13.63 -3.63
C VAL A 205 4.29 14.19 -2.27
N PHE A 206 5.47 14.79 -2.18
CA PHE A 206 5.89 15.46 -0.94
C PHE A 206 5.06 16.71 -0.65
N GLY A 207 4.68 17.49 -1.67
CA GLY A 207 3.75 18.62 -1.48
C GLY A 207 2.37 18.17 -0.98
N LEU A 208 1.83 17.06 -1.50
CA LEU A 208 0.59 16.49 -0.98
C LEU A 208 0.74 16.01 0.47
N TYR A 209 1.90 15.46 0.84
CA TYR A 209 2.15 15.02 2.21
C TYR A 209 2.21 16.20 3.18
N GLU A 210 2.85 17.33 2.81
CA GLU A 210 2.91 18.53 3.64
C GLU A 210 1.51 19.04 4.04
N GLU A 211 0.50 18.88 3.18
CA GLU A 211 -0.88 19.25 3.49
C GLU A 211 -1.54 18.29 4.51
N VAL A 212 -1.13 17.02 4.53
CA VAL A 212 -1.69 15.97 5.41
C VAL A 212 -0.90 15.80 6.71
N GLU A 213 0.38 16.16 6.71
CA GLU A 213 1.33 16.02 7.82
C GLU A 213 0.78 16.55 9.16
N PRO A 214 0.10 17.72 9.25
CA PRO A 214 -0.44 18.19 10.52
C PRO A 214 -1.41 17.21 11.19
N LEU A 215 -2.22 16.49 10.41
CA LEU A 215 -3.11 15.46 10.96
C LEU A 215 -2.31 14.25 11.47
N TYR A 216 -1.32 13.81 10.69
CA TYR A 216 -0.43 12.70 11.07
C TYR A 216 0.33 13.00 12.38
N VAL A 217 0.94 14.18 12.48
CA VAL A 217 1.75 14.58 13.64
C VAL A 217 0.89 14.67 14.91
N MET A 218 -0.37 15.13 14.79
CA MET A 218 -1.31 15.11 15.91
C MET A 218 -1.69 13.68 16.33
N LEU A 219 -1.94 12.78 15.38
CA LEU A 219 -2.22 11.37 15.67
C LEU A 219 -1.03 10.70 16.35
N HIS A 220 0.18 10.90 15.81
CA HIS A 220 1.44 10.41 16.37
C HIS A 220 1.63 10.87 17.82
N ALA A 221 1.47 12.17 18.09
CA ALA A 221 1.63 12.73 19.43
C ALA A 221 0.70 12.09 20.45
N VAL A 222 -0.58 11.89 20.09
CA VAL A 222 -1.56 11.25 20.96
C VAL A 222 -1.24 9.77 21.15
N VAL A 223 -0.92 9.03 20.10
CA VAL A 223 -0.56 7.60 20.20
C VAL A 223 0.71 7.43 21.05
N ARG A 224 1.74 8.25 20.86
CA ARG A 224 2.93 8.29 21.71
C ARG A 224 2.57 8.52 23.18
N HIS A 225 1.71 9.49 23.46
CA HIS A 225 1.27 9.77 24.82
C HIS A 225 0.50 8.59 25.43
N LYS A 226 -0.40 7.95 24.67
CA LYS A 226 -1.14 6.76 25.12
C LYS A 226 -0.22 5.58 25.40
N LEU A 227 0.76 5.33 24.54
CA LEU A 227 1.79 4.30 24.74
C LEU A 227 2.65 4.61 25.96
N PHE A 228 3.05 5.87 26.15
CA PHE A 228 3.77 6.33 27.35
C PHE A 228 2.97 6.07 28.63
N ARG A 229 1.65 6.33 28.63
CA ARG A 229 0.77 6.04 29.77
C ARG A 229 0.63 4.54 30.04
N LYS A 230 0.68 3.70 29.01
CA LYS A 230 0.59 2.23 29.13
C LYS A 230 1.89 1.58 29.60
N TYR A 231 3.01 1.93 28.96
CA TYR A 231 4.29 1.23 29.12
C TYR A 231 5.30 1.97 29.99
N GLY A 232 5.11 3.27 30.22
CA GLY A 232 5.96 4.08 31.09
C GLY A 232 7.22 4.64 30.40
N PRO A 233 8.01 5.45 31.15
CA PRO A 233 9.14 6.20 30.62
C PRO A 233 10.36 5.35 30.24
N SER A 234 10.43 4.09 30.66
CA SER A 234 11.51 3.18 30.26
C SER A 234 11.38 2.73 28.80
N GLU A 235 10.16 2.71 28.27
CA GLU A 235 9.86 2.23 26.92
C GLU A 235 9.61 3.37 25.93
N ILE A 236 9.01 4.48 26.39
CA ILE A 236 8.61 5.59 25.54
C ILE A 236 9.17 6.90 26.10
N ASP A 237 9.88 7.66 25.27
CA ASP A 237 10.18 9.07 25.53
C ASP A 237 8.95 9.91 25.15
N PRO A 238 8.36 10.70 26.07
CA PRO A 238 7.18 11.52 25.78
C PRO A 238 7.43 12.61 24.72
N LYS A 239 8.68 12.91 24.39
CA LYS A 239 9.08 13.89 23.35
C LYS A 239 9.86 13.27 22.20
N GLY A 240 10.11 11.96 22.27
CA GLY A 240 10.92 11.24 21.29
C GLY A 240 10.09 10.52 20.23
N PRO A 241 10.76 9.78 19.34
CA PRO A 241 10.09 8.88 18.39
C PRO A 241 9.51 7.63 19.08
N ILE A 242 8.55 6.97 18.42
CA ILE A 242 7.93 5.74 18.91
C ILE A 242 8.73 4.51 18.42
N PRO A 243 9.11 3.56 19.29
CA PRO A 243 9.67 2.28 18.87
C PRO A 243 8.68 1.47 18.03
N THR A 244 9.08 1.06 16.82
CA THR A 244 8.17 0.47 15.82
C THR A 244 7.41 -0.78 16.29
N HIS A 245 8.03 -1.61 17.13
CA HIS A 245 7.44 -2.85 17.64
C HIS A 245 6.21 -2.66 18.53
N LEU A 246 5.95 -1.44 19.01
CA LEU A 246 4.81 -1.10 19.87
C LEU A 246 3.59 -0.58 19.11
N LEU A 247 3.66 -0.57 17.78
CA LEU A 247 2.65 0.04 16.91
C LEU A 247 1.60 -0.94 16.38
N GLY A 248 1.58 -2.18 16.90
CA GLY A 248 0.54 -3.13 16.52
C GLY A 248 0.73 -3.78 15.13
N ASN A 249 1.86 -3.53 14.47
CA ASN A 249 2.18 -4.00 13.13
C ASN A 249 3.71 -4.15 12.98
N MET A 250 4.17 -5.14 12.21
CA MET A 250 5.60 -5.44 12.02
C MET A 250 6.42 -4.24 11.51
N TRP A 251 5.82 -3.42 10.65
CA TRP A 251 6.47 -2.24 10.03
C TRP A 251 5.93 -0.91 10.55
N GLY A 252 4.97 -0.96 11.49
CA GLY A 252 4.27 0.20 12.03
C GLY A 252 3.42 0.96 11.00
N GLN A 253 3.01 0.32 9.90
CA GLN A 253 2.24 1.00 8.83
C GLN A 253 0.74 1.10 9.14
N ASP A 254 0.24 0.26 10.05
CA ASP A 254 -1.15 0.20 10.49
C ASP A 254 -1.16 0.15 12.03
N TRP A 255 -1.89 1.06 12.69
CA TRP A 255 -1.99 1.17 14.14
C TRP A 255 -3.38 0.81 14.68
N ALA A 256 -4.25 0.21 13.87
CA ALA A 256 -5.65 -0.05 14.23
C ALA A 256 -5.82 -0.94 15.47
N SER A 257 -4.89 -1.86 15.74
CA SER A 257 -4.92 -2.68 16.95
C SER A 257 -4.68 -1.88 18.24
N LEU A 258 -4.18 -0.65 18.14
CA LEU A 258 -4.04 0.26 19.28
C LEU A 258 -5.37 0.92 19.68
N MET A 259 -6.48 0.62 19.01
CA MET A 259 -7.78 1.22 19.30
C MET A 259 -8.18 1.02 20.77
N ASP A 260 -7.78 -0.09 21.40
CA ASP A 260 -8.02 -0.38 22.83
C ASP A 260 -7.38 0.62 23.81
N LEU A 261 -6.45 1.47 23.36
CA LEU A 261 -5.85 2.52 24.17
C LEU A 261 -6.74 3.77 24.30
N PHE A 262 -7.79 3.87 23.49
CA PHE A 262 -8.67 5.02 23.43
C PHE A 262 -9.95 4.76 24.24
N GLU A 263 -10.41 5.75 25.01
CA GLU A 263 -11.63 5.65 25.82
C GLU A 263 -12.89 5.49 24.97
N ILE A 264 -12.80 5.85 23.67
CA ILE A 264 -13.84 5.65 22.67
C ILE A 264 -13.93 4.18 22.21
N SER A 265 -12.97 3.32 22.60
CA SER A 265 -12.97 1.91 22.23
C SER A 265 -14.25 1.20 22.67
N GLN A 266 -14.99 0.67 21.69
CA GLN A 266 -16.17 -0.14 21.93
C GLN A 266 -15.81 -1.62 21.83
N LYS A 267 -15.44 -2.23 22.96
CA LYS A 267 -15.08 -3.66 23.04
C LYS A 267 -16.16 -4.61 22.53
N ASN A 268 -17.40 -4.14 22.40
CA ASN A 268 -18.56 -4.91 21.96
C ASN A 268 -18.70 -4.93 20.42
N ILE A 269 -17.87 -4.18 19.69
CA ILE A 269 -17.82 -4.16 18.22
C ILE A 269 -16.52 -4.83 17.78
N ASN A 270 -16.58 -6.14 17.54
CA ASN A 270 -15.52 -6.89 16.87
C ASN A 270 -16.01 -7.31 15.48
N LEU A 271 -15.62 -6.56 14.45
CA LEU A 271 -16.03 -6.85 13.08
C LEU A 271 -15.44 -8.17 12.57
N ASP A 272 -14.22 -8.52 12.96
CA ASP A 272 -13.54 -9.74 12.50
C ASP A 272 -14.27 -10.99 12.98
N GLU A 273 -14.68 -11.03 14.25
CA GLU A 273 -15.48 -12.13 14.80
C GLU A 273 -16.83 -12.24 14.08
N LYS A 274 -17.51 -11.11 13.85
CA LYS A 274 -18.79 -11.09 13.14
C LYS A 274 -18.64 -11.50 11.66
N LEU A 275 -17.53 -11.18 11.01
CA LEU A 275 -17.23 -11.59 9.64
C LEU A 275 -16.90 -13.09 9.54
N GLN A 276 -16.18 -13.66 10.50
CA GLN A 276 -15.91 -15.10 10.54
C GLN A 276 -17.19 -15.94 10.64
N THR A 277 -18.24 -15.42 11.27
CA THR A 277 -19.55 -16.09 11.31
C THR A 277 -20.33 -16.01 9.99
N LYS A 278 -19.83 -15.27 8.99
CA LYS A 278 -20.47 -15.09 7.68
C LYS A 278 -19.68 -15.82 6.59
N ASN A 279 -20.35 -16.74 5.88
CA ASN A 279 -19.79 -17.49 4.75
C ASN A 279 -19.65 -16.60 3.49
N LEU A 280 -18.69 -15.66 3.48
CA LEU A 280 -18.39 -14.83 2.32
C LEU A 280 -17.48 -15.55 1.32
N THR A 281 -17.64 -15.28 0.01
CA THR A 281 -16.85 -15.90 -1.07
C THR A 281 -15.93 -14.90 -1.77
N VAL A 282 -14.78 -15.37 -2.24
CA VAL A 282 -13.64 -14.60 -2.80
C VAL A 282 -13.92 -13.93 -4.16
N LYS A 283 -15.09 -14.13 -4.78
CA LYS A 283 -15.38 -13.73 -6.18
C LYS A 283 -15.58 -12.22 -6.43
N ASP A 284 -15.47 -11.37 -5.41
CA ASP A 284 -16.05 -10.02 -5.45
C ASP A 284 -15.03 -8.86 -5.55
N LEU A 285 -13.75 -9.10 -5.85
CA LEU A 285 -12.70 -8.08 -5.70
C LEU A 285 -11.65 -8.11 -6.83
N ASP A 286 -11.78 -7.27 -7.89
CA ASP A 286 -10.61 -6.88 -8.71
C ASP A 286 -10.82 -5.67 -9.68
N GLY A 287 -9.71 -4.99 -10.10
CA GLY A 287 -9.57 -3.99 -11.19
C GLY A 287 -9.03 -2.62 -10.75
N THR A 288 -8.52 -1.62 -11.53
CA THR A 288 -7.68 -1.49 -12.75
C THR A 288 -6.67 -0.30 -12.55
N THR A 289 -5.46 -0.32 -13.15
CA THR A 289 -4.26 0.59 -13.02
C THR A 289 -3.72 0.85 -11.60
N THR A 290 -2.43 0.63 -11.31
CA THR A 290 -1.93 0.43 -9.93
C THR A 290 -2.46 1.39 -8.85
N ALA A 291 -2.33 2.72 -8.98
CA ALA A 291 -2.85 3.64 -7.95
C ALA A 291 -4.39 3.79 -7.96
N PHE A 292 -5.04 3.83 -9.14
CA PHE A 292 -6.50 3.87 -9.19
C PHE A 292 -7.13 2.53 -8.74
N HIS A 293 -6.45 1.42 -9.00
CA HIS A 293 -6.79 0.06 -8.62
C HIS A 293 -6.88 -0.04 -7.11
N GLU A 294 -5.82 0.37 -6.42
CA GLU A 294 -5.83 0.46 -4.95
C GLU A 294 -6.94 1.41 -4.47
N SER A 295 -7.18 2.52 -5.20
CA SER A 295 -8.12 3.56 -4.74
C SER A 295 -9.60 3.18 -4.88
N ILE A 296 -9.98 2.34 -5.84
CA ILE A 296 -11.38 2.01 -6.11
C ILE A 296 -11.92 1.13 -4.97
N GLY A 297 -11.20 0.07 -4.61
CA GLY A 297 -11.57 -0.82 -3.52
C GLY A 297 -11.66 -0.06 -2.19
N ASP A 298 -10.66 0.76 -1.90
CA ASP A 298 -10.62 1.60 -0.70
C ASP A 298 -11.74 2.65 -0.67
N ALA A 299 -12.06 3.30 -1.81
CA ALA A 299 -13.16 4.25 -1.89
C ALA A 299 -14.51 3.60 -1.58
N ILE A 300 -14.72 2.36 -2.05
CA ILE A 300 -15.91 1.57 -1.70
C ILE A 300 -15.92 1.24 -0.21
N MET A 301 -14.75 0.86 0.35
CA MET A 301 -14.61 0.51 1.76
C MET A 301 -15.05 1.63 2.70
N HIS A 302 -14.80 2.90 2.38
CA HIS A 302 -15.29 4.02 3.19
C HIS A 302 -16.82 4.07 3.33
N GLY A 303 -17.56 3.64 2.29
CA GLY A 303 -19.01 3.53 2.36
C GLY A 303 -19.48 2.30 3.14
N VAL A 304 -18.77 1.18 3.01
CA VAL A 304 -19.04 -0.08 3.74
C VAL A 304 -18.85 0.09 5.24
N MET A 305 -17.85 0.87 5.64
CA MET A 305 -17.48 1.07 7.05
C MET A 305 -18.37 2.07 7.81
N THR A 306 -19.44 2.58 7.18
CA THR A 306 -20.41 3.45 7.88
C THR A 306 -21.27 2.65 8.86
N PRO A 307 -21.68 3.24 10.01
CA PRO A 307 -22.60 2.57 10.93
C PRO A 307 -23.87 2.05 10.25
N GLN A 308 -24.44 2.85 9.35
CA GLN A 308 -25.65 2.52 8.60
C GLN A 308 -25.46 1.28 7.71
N HIS A 309 -24.31 1.17 7.04
CA HIS A 309 -24.04 0.03 6.17
C HIS A 309 -23.72 -1.23 6.98
N LEU A 310 -22.91 -1.11 8.04
CA LEU A 310 -22.60 -2.24 8.92
C LEU A 310 -23.86 -2.77 9.64
N HIS A 311 -24.78 -1.90 10.03
CA HIS A 311 -26.09 -2.29 10.55
C HIS A 311 -26.93 -3.03 9.51
N ARG A 312 -26.96 -2.56 8.26
CA ARG A 312 -27.63 -3.26 7.15
C ARG A 312 -27.06 -4.66 6.93
N LEU A 313 -25.76 -4.83 7.11
CA LEU A 313 -25.10 -6.13 7.08
C LEU A 313 -25.28 -6.92 8.37
N SER A 314 -26.04 -6.45 9.36
CA SER A 314 -26.20 -7.10 10.68
C SER A 314 -24.87 -7.30 11.42
N LEU A 315 -23.90 -6.42 11.15
CA LEU A 315 -22.62 -6.33 11.85
C LEU A 315 -22.68 -5.33 13.01
N LEU A 316 -23.71 -4.49 13.07
CA LEU A 316 -24.05 -3.65 14.22
C LEU A 316 -25.51 -3.90 14.62
N SER A 317 -25.79 -3.80 15.92
CA SER A 317 -27.15 -3.83 16.48
C SER A 317 -27.80 -2.43 16.49
N ASP A 318 -29.11 -2.36 16.77
CA ASP A 318 -29.87 -1.09 16.78
C ASP A 318 -29.36 -0.08 17.83
N ASP A 319 -28.94 -0.57 18.99
CA ASP A 319 -28.30 0.21 20.05
C ASP A 319 -26.93 0.75 19.59
N GLN A 320 -26.14 -0.05 18.87
CA GLN A 320 -24.85 0.39 18.32
C GLN A 320 -25.03 1.43 17.22
N LEU A 321 -26.08 1.31 16.38
CA LEU A 321 -26.37 2.29 15.34
C LEU A 321 -26.78 3.66 15.92
N SER A 322 -27.51 3.66 17.04
CA SER A 322 -28.01 4.88 17.68
C SER A 322 -27.01 5.53 18.65
N ASP A 323 -25.90 4.85 18.98
CA ASP A 323 -24.83 5.41 19.80
C ASP A 323 -23.91 6.34 18.99
N ASN A 324 -23.87 7.60 19.43
CA ASN A 324 -23.02 8.63 18.84
C ASN A 324 -21.51 8.29 18.91
N ASN A 325 -21.09 7.42 19.85
CA ASN A 325 -19.69 7.01 19.95
C ASN A 325 -19.28 5.97 18.91
N THR A 326 -20.22 5.17 18.38
CA THR A 326 -19.93 4.12 17.39
C THR A 326 -19.33 4.70 16.13
N GLU A 327 -19.88 5.83 15.67
CA GLU A 327 -19.38 6.54 14.50
C GLU A 327 -17.94 7.02 14.70
N LEU A 328 -17.69 7.70 15.83
CA LEU A 328 -16.36 8.21 16.14
C LEU A 328 -15.36 7.06 16.31
N PHE A 329 -15.78 5.95 16.93
CA PHE A 329 -14.99 4.72 17.07
C PHE A 329 -14.56 4.17 15.71
N LEU A 330 -15.49 3.95 14.78
CA LEU A 330 -15.20 3.42 13.44
C LEU A 330 -14.30 4.38 12.64
N LEU A 331 -14.55 5.69 12.74
CA LEU A 331 -13.72 6.69 12.09
C LEU A 331 -12.30 6.71 12.66
N PHE A 332 -12.15 6.54 13.98
CA PHE A 332 -10.85 6.48 14.65
C PHE A 332 -10.09 5.20 14.29
N GLN A 333 -10.79 4.07 14.18
CA GLN A 333 -10.20 2.81 13.73
C GLN A 333 -9.64 2.94 12.31
N GLN A 334 -10.39 3.57 11.39
CA GLN A 334 -9.89 3.88 10.04
C GLN A 334 -8.72 4.85 10.08
N ALA A 335 -8.77 5.89 10.93
CA ALA A 335 -7.69 6.86 11.08
C ALA A 335 -6.39 6.18 11.54
N LEU A 336 -6.45 5.27 12.52
CA LEU A 336 -5.29 4.51 12.99
C LEU A 336 -4.72 3.54 11.94
N SER A 337 -5.54 3.05 11.01
CA SER A 337 -5.05 2.21 9.91
C SER A 337 -4.44 3.05 8.77
N LYS A 338 -5.19 4.03 8.25
CA LYS A 338 -4.86 4.73 7.00
C LYS A 338 -3.91 5.92 7.15
N ILE A 339 -4.00 6.69 8.24
CA ILE A 339 -3.15 7.89 8.40
C ILE A 339 -1.65 7.53 8.56
N PRO A 340 -1.28 6.49 9.34
CA PRO A 340 0.13 6.07 9.46
C PRO A 340 0.72 5.44 8.20
N GLU A 341 -0.12 4.85 7.35
CA GLU A 341 0.28 4.27 6.08
C GLU A 341 0.78 5.34 5.10
N ILE A 342 0.26 6.56 5.15
CA ILE A 342 0.63 7.65 4.23
C ILE A 342 2.13 7.97 4.27
N PRO A 343 2.73 8.40 5.41
CA PRO A 343 4.15 8.67 5.45
C PRO A 343 4.99 7.41 5.24
N PHE A 344 4.52 6.23 5.65
CA PHE A 344 5.22 4.98 5.35
C PHE A 344 5.33 4.74 3.84
N SER A 345 4.21 4.86 3.13
CA SER A 345 4.13 4.62 1.70
C SER A 345 5.01 5.58 0.90
N LEU A 346 5.07 6.83 1.35
CA LEU A 346 5.92 7.87 0.78
C LEU A 346 7.41 7.52 0.94
N ILE A 347 7.84 7.17 2.17
CA ILE A 347 9.27 6.97 2.41
C ILE A 347 9.81 5.67 1.81
N VAL A 348 8.98 4.64 1.63
CA VAL A 348 9.41 3.37 1.03
C VAL A 348 9.93 3.59 -0.39
N ASP A 349 9.18 4.32 -1.23
CA ASP A 349 9.64 4.59 -2.59
C ASP A 349 10.67 5.72 -2.65
N LYS A 350 10.64 6.71 -1.74
CA LYS A 350 11.74 7.68 -1.60
C LYS A 350 13.07 6.96 -1.36
N TYR A 351 13.09 6.05 -0.38
CA TYR A 351 14.22 5.20 -0.04
C TYR A 351 14.77 4.45 -1.28
N ARG A 352 13.86 3.78 -2.00
CA ARG A 352 14.23 3.01 -3.19
C ARG A 352 14.73 3.90 -4.33
N TRP A 353 14.07 5.02 -4.60
CA TRP A 353 14.49 5.96 -5.65
C TRP A 353 15.88 6.51 -5.42
N ASP A 354 16.25 6.81 -4.17
CA ASP A 354 17.61 7.26 -3.84
C ASP A 354 18.66 6.16 -4.03
N ILE A 355 18.32 4.92 -3.70
CA ILE A 355 19.19 3.78 -3.97
C ILE A 355 19.32 3.53 -5.47
N PHE A 356 18.21 3.54 -6.22
CA PHE A 356 18.19 3.27 -7.66
C PHE A 356 19.06 4.26 -8.44
N LYS A 357 19.09 5.53 -8.03
CA LYS A 357 19.96 6.56 -8.64
C LYS A 357 21.39 6.58 -8.06
N GLY A 358 21.73 5.66 -7.15
CA GLY A 358 23.06 5.56 -6.54
C GLY A 358 23.39 6.70 -5.56
N ALA A 359 22.40 7.39 -5.01
CA ALA A 359 22.63 8.50 -4.08
C ALA A 359 23.02 8.03 -2.67
N ILE A 360 22.75 6.76 -2.32
CA ILE A 360 23.00 6.20 -1.00
C ILE A 360 23.95 5.00 -1.14
N PRO A 361 25.13 5.03 -0.48
CA PRO A 361 26.07 3.90 -0.46
C PRO A 361 25.46 2.64 0.13
N TYR A 362 25.91 1.46 -0.33
CA TYR A 362 25.40 0.15 0.09
C TYR A 362 25.48 -0.09 1.62
N GLU A 363 26.51 0.46 2.25
CA GLU A 363 26.75 0.38 3.69
C GLU A 363 25.73 1.22 4.48
N GLU A 364 25.24 2.31 3.89
CA GLU A 364 24.34 3.28 4.53
C GLU A 364 22.86 2.97 4.31
N TRP A 365 22.51 1.95 3.51
CA TRP A 365 21.12 1.61 3.20
C TRP A 365 20.24 1.45 4.44
N ASN A 366 20.70 0.71 5.45
CA ASN A 366 19.89 0.48 6.64
C ASN A 366 19.73 1.76 7.50
N ASP A 367 20.80 2.54 7.61
CA ASP A 367 20.79 3.79 8.38
C ASP A 367 19.91 4.83 7.69
N TYR A 368 19.93 4.88 6.35
CA TYR A 368 19.08 5.76 5.55
C TYR A 368 17.60 5.40 5.67
N PHE A 369 17.27 4.11 5.67
CA PHE A 369 15.90 3.64 5.93
C PHE A 369 15.41 4.16 7.28
N TRP A 370 16.19 3.99 8.35
CA TRP A 370 15.79 4.46 9.69
C TRP A 370 15.81 5.98 9.84
N TYR A 371 16.69 6.68 9.11
CA TYR A 371 16.66 8.14 9.03
C TYR A 371 15.33 8.63 8.44
N LEU A 372 14.86 8.05 7.34
CA LEU A 372 13.58 8.43 6.74
C LEU A 372 12.40 8.11 7.66
N ASN A 373 12.41 6.95 8.32
CA ASN A 373 11.41 6.59 9.32
C ASN A 373 11.37 7.58 10.49
N LYS A 374 12.53 7.95 11.03
CA LYS A 374 12.60 8.93 12.12
C LYS A 374 12.11 10.30 11.66
N LYS A 375 12.50 10.74 10.46
CA LYS A 375 12.19 12.07 9.94
C LYS A 375 10.71 12.26 9.60
N TYR A 376 10.11 11.33 8.86
CA TYR A 376 8.74 11.49 8.33
C TYR A 376 7.68 10.73 9.13
N ARG A 377 8.09 9.77 9.97
CA ARG A 377 7.16 8.98 10.80
C ARG A 377 7.38 9.17 12.30
N GLY A 378 8.48 9.80 12.72
CA GLY A 378 8.82 9.83 14.14
C GLY A 378 8.91 8.43 14.74
N ILE A 379 9.42 7.45 13.99
CA ILE A 379 9.55 6.04 14.39
C ILE A 379 11.02 5.61 14.37
N VAL A 380 11.40 4.77 15.33
CA VAL A 380 12.75 4.20 15.47
C VAL A 380 12.71 2.68 15.64
N PRO A 381 13.80 1.96 15.34
CA PRO A 381 13.89 0.54 15.66
C PRO A 381 13.93 0.32 17.19
N PRO A 382 13.50 -0.85 17.69
CA PRO A 382 13.53 -1.18 19.12
C PRO A 382 14.95 -1.31 19.71
N GLU A 383 15.96 -1.38 18.86
CA GLU A 383 17.36 -1.44 19.24
C GLU A 383 18.22 -0.77 18.16
N ASN A 384 19.49 -0.51 18.49
CA ASN A 384 20.41 0.07 17.52
C ASN A 384 20.66 -0.89 16.34
N ARG A 385 20.54 -0.36 15.11
CA ARG A 385 20.75 -1.10 13.86
C ARG A 385 21.94 -0.47 13.13
N ASN A 386 22.72 -1.27 12.42
CA ASN A 386 23.86 -0.81 11.63
C ASN A 386 23.85 -1.45 10.23
N SER A 387 24.89 -1.20 9.45
CA SER A 387 25.06 -1.64 8.06
C SER A 387 24.96 -3.15 7.81
N ARG A 388 25.11 -4.00 8.84
CA ARG A 388 24.94 -5.47 8.73
C ARG A 388 23.51 -5.90 8.45
N TYR A 389 22.54 -5.03 8.78
CA TYR A 389 21.12 -5.32 8.62
C TYR A 389 20.60 -4.75 7.29
N PHE A 390 19.40 -5.17 6.94
CA PHE A 390 18.64 -4.63 5.81
C PHE A 390 17.15 -4.71 6.14
N ASP A 391 16.75 -3.87 7.09
CA ASP A 391 15.42 -3.91 7.69
C ASP A 391 14.31 -3.60 6.69
N ALA A 392 14.60 -2.78 5.68
CA ALA A 392 13.70 -2.55 4.55
C ALA A 392 13.37 -3.85 3.79
N GLY A 393 14.34 -4.76 3.62
CA GLY A 393 14.14 -6.04 2.94
C GLY A 393 13.12 -6.95 3.62
N ALA A 394 12.88 -6.74 4.91
CA ALA A 394 11.89 -7.50 5.68
C ALA A 394 10.43 -7.00 5.46
N LYS A 395 10.18 -6.11 4.49
CA LYS A 395 8.83 -5.71 4.02
C LYS A 395 8.57 -6.28 2.63
N PHE A 396 7.51 -7.07 2.46
CA PHE A 396 7.14 -7.80 1.23
C PHE A 396 7.44 -7.09 -0.10
N HIS A 397 6.96 -5.85 -0.25
CA HIS A 397 7.09 -5.08 -1.50
C HIS A 397 8.53 -4.75 -1.93
N ILE A 398 9.50 -4.85 -1.01
CA ILE A 398 10.92 -4.67 -1.33
C ILE A 398 11.47 -5.89 -2.12
N PRO A 399 11.47 -7.13 -1.59
CA PRO A 399 11.88 -8.32 -2.34
C PRO A 399 10.94 -8.70 -3.48
N ASP A 400 9.63 -8.45 -3.36
CA ASP A 400 8.66 -8.63 -4.45
C ASP A 400 8.85 -7.61 -5.59
N ASN A 401 9.62 -6.56 -5.34
CA ASN A 401 9.95 -5.50 -6.28
C ASN A 401 8.73 -4.72 -6.79
N THR A 402 7.73 -4.53 -5.94
CA THR A 402 6.50 -3.78 -6.27
C THR A 402 6.61 -2.31 -5.85
N PRO A 403 6.41 -1.33 -6.76
CA PRO A 403 6.40 0.10 -6.43
C PRO A 403 5.38 0.46 -5.35
N TYR A 404 5.80 1.21 -4.32
CA TYR A 404 4.96 1.49 -3.14
C TYR A 404 4.21 2.83 -3.21
N ILE A 405 4.67 3.79 -4.02
CA ILE A 405 4.06 5.12 -4.10
C ILE A 405 2.58 5.09 -4.57
N ARG A 406 2.16 3.99 -5.20
CA ARG A 406 0.76 3.72 -5.55
C ARG A 406 -0.17 3.80 -4.34
N TYR A 407 0.27 3.34 -3.17
CA TYR A 407 -0.52 3.35 -1.93
C TYR A 407 -0.66 4.78 -1.39
N PHE A 408 0.41 5.58 -1.44
CA PHE A 408 0.35 7.01 -1.07
C PHE A 408 -0.68 7.78 -1.93
N LEU A 409 -0.58 7.64 -3.26
CA LEU A 409 -1.53 8.30 -4.17
C LEU A 409 -2.95 7.77 -3.98
N SER A 410 -3.08 6.45 -3.77
CA SER A 410 -4.37 5.82 -3.45
C SER A 410 -5.03 6.43 -2.23
N SER A 411 -4.30 6.65 -1.13
CA SER A 411 -4.83 7.25 0.11
C SER A 411 -5.50 8.60 -0.10
N ILE A 412 -5.09 9.34 -1.13
CA ILE A 412 -5.62 10.66 -1.46
C ILE A 412 -6.74 10.56 -2.52
N ILE A 413 -6.48 9.82 -3.60
CA ILE A 413 -7.42 9.66 -4.72
C ILE A 413 -8.70 8.94 -4.26
N GLN A 414 -8.59 7.94 -3.38
CA GLN A 414 -9.74 7.19 -2.86
C GLN A 414 -10.77 8.13 -2.21
N MET A 415 -10.32 9.18 -1.52
CA MET A 415 -11.20 10.16 -0.88
C MET A 415 -11.88 11.09 -1.89
N GLN A 416 -11.21 11.44 -2.98
CA GLN A 416 -11.82 12.21 -4.08
C GLN A 416 -12.90 11.39 -4.80
N ILE A 417 -12.62 10.12 -5.08
CA ILE A 417 -13.58 9.18 -5.66
C ILE A 417 -14.77 9.01 -4.72
N PHE A 418 -14.51 8.68 -3.45
CA PHE A 418 -15.54 8.48 -2.44
C PHE A 418 -16.44 9.71 -2.28
N LYS A 419 -15.85 10.92 -2.17
CA LYS A 419 -16.61 12.17 -2.10
C LYS A 419 -17.52 12.36 -3.31
N SER A 420 -17.02 12.14 -4.51
CA SER A 420 -17.84 12.33 -5.71
C SER A 420 -19.01 11.34 -5.79
N ILE A 421 -18.76 10.07 -5.45
CA ILE A 421 -19.82 9.06 -5.38
C ILE A 421 -20.81 9.43 -4.28
N CYS A 422 -20.32 9.88 -3.13
CA CYS A 422 -21.14 10.30 -1.99
C CYS A 422 -22.11 11.41 -2.37
N GLU A 423 -21.61 12.49 -2.97
CA GLU A 423 -22.43 13.61 -3.46
C GLU A 423 -23.54 13.07 -4.37
N LEU A 424 -23.23 12.18 -5.32
CA LEU A 424 -24.22 11.56 -6.22
C LEU A 424 -25.20 10.60 -5.53
N SER A 425 -24.84 10.07 -4.36
CA SER A 425 -25.65 9.10 -3.59
C SER A 425 -26.67 9.80 -2.71
N LEU A 426 -26.33 10.97 -2.18
CA LEU A 426 -27.23 11.80 -1.38
C LEU A 426 -28.42 12.34 -2.18
N TYR A 427 -28.32 12.41 -3.50
CA TYR A 427 -29.41 12.78 -4.40
C TYR A 427 -30.33 11.60 -4.80
N GLY A 428 -30.18 10.42 -4.19
CA GLY A 428 -30.82 9.16 -4.62
C GLY A 428 -31.99 8.62 -3.77
N LYS A 429 -32.29 9.18 -2.60
CA LYS A 429 -33.45 8.85 -1.73
C LYS A 429 -33.84 10.13 -0.97
N THR A 430 -35.03 10.72 -1.01
CA THR A 430 -36.40 10.27 -1.33
C THR A 430 -37.17 11.39 -2.03
N SER A 431 -37.86 11.06 -3.11
CA SER A 431 -38.97 11.85 -3.62
C SER A 431 -40.13 11.78 -2.62
N GLU A 432 -40.11 12.66 -1.62
CA GLU A 432 -41.25 13.19 -0.85
C GLU A 432 -40.68 14.12 0.23
N GLY A 433 -40.51 15.40 -0.12
CA GLY A 433 -40.02 16.44 0.80
C GLY A 433 -38.66 17.00 0.38
N GLY A 434 -38.71 18.19 -0.23
CA GLY A 434 -37.67 19.24 -0.23
C GLY A 434 -36.20 18.84 -0.31
N TYR A 435 -35.52 19.31 -1.38
CA TYR A 435 -34.07 19.39 -1.43
C TYR A 435 -33.54 20.31 -0.32
N GLU A 436 -33.30 19.76 0.87
CA GLU A 436 -32.34 20.36 1.79
C GLU A 436 -30.96 19.92 1.33
N GLU A 437 -30.10 20.91 1.12
CA GLU A 437 -28.66 20.79 0.97
C GLU A 437 -28.13 20.16 2.27
N ASN A 438 -28.28 18.83 2.38
CA ASN A 438 -27.95 18.11 3.58
C ASN A 438 -26.45 18.19 3.76
N ASN A 439 -26.01 18.98 4.74
CA ASN A 439 -24.65 19.07 5.28
C ASN A 439 -24.23 17.73 5.93
N LEU A 440 -24.49 16.58 5.30
CA LEU A 440 -24.08 15.29 5.81
C LEU A 440 -22.54 15.24 5.78
N PRO A 441 -21.89 15.04 6.93
CA PRO A 441 -20.44 14.90 6.94
C PRO A 441 -19.99 13.70 6.10
N LEU A 442 -18.90 13.87 5.34
CA LEU A 442 -18.43 12.87 4.37
C LEU A 442 -18.23 11.47 4.98
N HIS A 443 -17.72 11.38 6.22
CA HIS A 443 -17.53 10.09 6.92
C HIS A 443 -18.81 9.34 7.28
N LYS A 444 -19.99 9.97 7.17
CA LYS A 444 -21.29 9.32 7.39
C LYS A 444 -21.93 8.81 6.10
N CYS A 445 -21.27 9.00 4.96
CA CYS A 445 -21.89 8.75 3.67
C CYS A 445 -21.92 7.27 3.31
N ASP A 446 -23.13 6.70 3.19
CA ASP A 446 -23.33 5.36 2.67
C ASP A 446 -23.68 5.41 1.17
N ILE A 447 -22.73 4.97 0.34
CA ILE A 447 -22.87 4.97 -1.13
C ILE A 447 -23.70 3.78 -1.66
N TYR A 448 -24.13 2.87 -0.78
CA TYR A 448 -24.85 1.66 -1.19
C TYR A 448 -26.14 1.96 -1.95
N GLY A 449 -26.31 1.28 -3.08
CA GLY A 449 -27.47 1.42 -3.94
C GLY A 449 -27.43 2.64 -4.89
N SER A 450 -26.35 3.42 -4.88
CA SER A 450 -26.19 4.58 -5.77
C SER A 450 -25.91 4.19 -7.22
N LYS A 451 -26.97 4.15 -8.03
CA LYS A 451 -26.84 3.88 -9.48
C LYS A 451 -26.07 4.99 -10.22
N ASN A 452 -26.23 6.25 -9.80
CA ASN A 452 -25.54 7.39 -10.41
C ASN A 452 -24.04 7.36 -10.09
N GLY A 453 -23.69 7.06 -8.84
CA GLY A 453 -22.30 6.83 -8.44
C GLY A 453 -21.67 5.67 -9.22
N GLY A 454 -22.37 4.53 -9.31
CA GLY A 454 -21.90 3.38 -10.09
C GLY A 454 -21.68 3.68 -11.58
N LYS A 455 -22.58 4.45 -12.22
CA LYS A 455 -22.42 4.87 -13.62
C LYS A 455 -21.17 5.73 -13.84
N LYS A 456 -20.90 6.69 -12.95
CA LYS A 456 -19.69 7.51 -13.05
C LYS A 456 -18.42 6.70 -12.83
N LEU A 457 -18.44 5.80 -11.83
CA LEU A 457 -17.32 4.89 -11.56
C LEU A 457 -17.02 4.01 -12.78
N LEU A 458 -18.06 3.41 -13.37
CA LEU A 458 -17.94 2.62 -14.60
C LEU A 458 -17.36 3.46 -15.76
N ALA A 459 -17.87 4.66 -15.99
CA ALA A 459 -17.39 5.53 -17.06
C ALA A 459 -15.90 5.89 -16.93
N MET A 460 -15.40 6.05 -15.71
CA MET A 460 -13.97 6.21 -15.44
C MET A 460 -13.21 4.91 -15.72
N MET A 461 -13.67 3.78 -15.16
CA MET A 461 -13.00 2.48 -15.27
C MET A 461 -12.94 1.95 -16.70
N GLU A 462 -13.97 2.18 -17.52
CA GLU A 462 -14.03 1.83 -18.94
C GLU A 462 -12.91 2.46 -19.76
N LYS A 463 -12.35 3.59 -19.32
CA LYS A 463 -11.19 4.19 -19.99
C LYS A 463 -9.91 3.38 -19.77
N GLY A 464 -9.76 2.67 -18.65
CA GLY A 464 -8.56 1.94 -18.30
C GLY A 464 -7.28 2.78 -18.54
N SER A 465 -6.31 2.21 -19.26
CA SER A 465 -5.10 2.93 -19.68
C SER A 465 -5.21 3.57 -21.06
N SER A 466 -6.40 3.70 -21.67
CA SER A 466 -6.57 4.35 -22.99
C SER A 466 -6.47 5.88 -22.95
N VAL A 467 -6.63 6.47 -21.77
CA VAL A 467 -6.48 7.91 -21.52
C VAL A 467 -5.46 8.12 -20.41
N ARG A 468 -4.94 9.35 -20.28
CA ARG A 468 -4.09 9.71 -19.13
C ARG A 468 -4.92 9.83 -17.86
N TRP A 469 -4.31 9.53 -16.72
CA TRP A 469 -5.01 9.54 -15.43
C TRP A 469 -5.75 10.85 -15.08
N PRO A 470 -5.31 12.08 -15.47
CA PRO A 470 -6.07 13.29 -15.15
C PRO A 470 -7.44 13.33 -15.86
N GLU A 471 -7.52 12.78 -17.07
CA GLU A 471 -8.77 12.66 -17.81
C GLU A 471 -9.71 11.67 -17.13
N ALA A 472 -9.18 10.50 -16.71
CA ALA A 472 -9.94 9.51 -15.95
C ALA A 472 -10.45 10.11 -14.61
N LEU A 473 -9.59 10.80 -13.86
CA LEU A 473 -9.97 11.45 -12.60
C LEU A 473 -11.07 12.50 -12.79
N SER A 474 -11.01 13.26 -13.90
CA SER A 474 -12.00 14.28 -14.21
C SER A 474 -13.39 13.69 -14.50
N LEU A 475 -13.49 12.48 -15.04
CA LEU A 475 -14.77 11.82 -15.32
C LEU A 475 -15.55 11.55 -14.03
N ILE A 476 -14.86 11.17 -12.96
CA ILE A 476 -15.49 10.93 -11.66
C ILE A 476 -15.58 12.21 -10.84
N SER A 477 -14.44 12.83 -10.54
CA SER A 477 -14.32 13.91 -9.56
C SER A 477 -14.65 15.31 -10.11
N GLY A 478 -14.80 15.46 -11.43
CA GLY A 478 -15.01 16.76 -12.08
C GLY A 478 -13.76 17.64 -12.17
N THR A 479 -12.60 17.16 -11.74
CA THR A 479 -11.31 17.87 -11.81
C THR A 479 -10.20 16.95 -12.30
N PRO A 480 -9.22 17.45 -13.07
CA PRO A 480 -8.04 16.68 -13.47
C PRO A 480 -6.94 16.66 -12.40
N TYR A 481 -7.17 17.28 -11.23
CA TYR A 481 -6.15 17.46 -10.19
C TYR A 481 -6.40 16.56 -8.98
N ILE A 482 -5.32 15.95 -8.47
CA ILE A 482 -5.35 15.28 -7.17
C ILE A 482 -5.38 16.34 -6.06
N SER A 483 -6.17 16.10 -5.02
CA SER A 483 -6.47 17.05 -3.95
C SER A 483 -6.63 16.35 -2.62
N THR A 484 -5.94 16.84 -1.58
CA THR A 484 -6.03 16.33 -0.21
C THR A 484 -7.32 16.78 0.52
N LYS A 485 -8.06 17.76 -0.05
CA LYS A 485 -9.21 18.37 0.62
C LYS A 485 -10.26 17.34 1.07
N PRO A 486 -10.69 16.36 0.25
CA PRO A 486 -11.67 15.37 0.69
C PRO A 486 -11.14 14.47 1.82
N PHE A 487 -9.84 14.15 1.81
CA PHE A 487 -9.21 13.39 2.89
C PHE A 487 -9.24 14.18 4.22
N LEU A 488 -8.85 15.45 4.18
CA LEU A 488 -8.88 16.32 5.37
C LEU A 488 -10.32 16.60 5.85
N GLU A 489 -11.28 16.66 4.94
CA GLU A 489 -12.71 16.78 5.26
C GLU A 489 -13.24 15.53 5.96
N TYR A 490 -12.91 14.33 5.46
CA TYR A 490 -13.30 13.05 6.04
C TYR A 490 -12.83 12.92 7.50
N TYR A 491 -11.54 13.20 7.75
CA TYR A 491 -10.93 13.07 9.08
C TYR A 491 -11.01 14.33 9.96
N LYS A 492 -11.76 15.36 9.54
CA LYS A 492 -11.93 16.59 10.33
C LYS A 492 -12.42 16.36 11.77
N PRO A 493 -13.36 15.43 12.06
CA PRO A 493 -13.75 15.12 13.44
C PRO A 493 -12.59 14.55 14.27
N ILE A 494 -11.78 13.68 13.68
CA ILE A 494 -10.60 13.08 14.33
C ILE A 494 -9.58 14.16 14.65
N TYR A 495 -9.28 15.05 13.70
CA TYR A 495 -8.36 16.16 13.94
C TYR A 495 -8.79 17.04 15.12
N ARG A 496 -10.10 17.37 15.20
CA ARG A 496 -10.67 18.14 16.31
C ARG A 496 -10.51 17.41 17.65
N TRP A 497 -10.80 16.11 17.67
CA TRP A 497 -10.65 15.29 18.86
C TRP A 497 -9.18 15.23 19.32
N LEU A 498 -8.25 14.97 18.39
CA LEU A 498 -6.81 14.94 18.66
C LEU A 498 -6.32 16.27 19.23
N LYS A 499 -6.76 17.39 18.64
CA LYS A 499 -6.41 18.73 19.11
C LYS A 499 -6.89 18.99 20.53
N GLN A 500 -8.15 18.66 20.83
CA GLN A 500 -8.69 18.79 22.18
C GLN A 500 -7.93 17.90 23.17
N TYR A 501 -7.60 16.67 22.79
CA TYR A 501 -6.81 15.76 23.64
C TYR A 501 -5.43 16.34 23.96
N VAL A 502 -4.72 16.84 22.95
CA VAL A 502 -3.39 17.45 23.09
C VAL A 502 -3.43 18.65 24.04
N GLU A 503 -4.42 19.54 23.86
CA GLU A 503 -4.58 20.74 24.70
C GLU A 503 -4.90 20.37 26.16
N LEU A 504 -5.83 19.44 26.39
CA LEU A 504 -6.25 19.02 27.73
C LEU A 504 -5.15 18.30 28.52
N ASN A 505 -4.31 17.52 27.83
CA ASN A 505 -3.28 16.68 28.47
C ASN A 505 -1.87 17.28 28.35
N ASN A 506 -1.73 18.48 27.76
CA ASN A 506 -0.44 19.14 27.52
C ASN A 506 0.57 18.23 26.81
N VAL A 507 0.13 17.56 25.74
CA VAL A 507 0.93 16.58 25.00
C VAL A 507 1.92 17.32 24.08
N TYR A 508 3.19 16.90 24.09
CA TYR A 508 4.17 17.41 23.15
C TYR A 508 3.82 16.93 21.73
N VAL A 509 3.85 17.84 20.75
CA VAL A 509 3.53 17.59 19.34
C VAL A 509 4.79 17.78 18.51
N GLY A 510 5.09 16.80 17.65
CA GLY A 510 6.36 16.69 16.92
C GLY A 510 7.27 15.62 17.48
#